data_AF-A0A0M8VM68-F1
#
_entry.id   AF-A0A0M8VM68-F1
#
_cell.length_a   1.000
_cell.length_b   1.000
_cell.length_c   1.000
_cell.angle_alpha   90.00
_cell.angle_beta   90.00
_cell.angle_gamma   90.00
#
_symmetry.space_group_name_H-M   'P 1'
#
loop_
_entity.id
_entity.type
_entity.pdbx_description
1 polymer ?
#
loop_
_entity_poly.entity_id
_entity_poly.type
_entity_poly.pdbx_seq_one_letter_code
_entity_poly.pdbx_strand_id
1 'polypeptide(L)'
;MTDHALRLLRGDGRLASLAAFPFGFDLARAAHGHVEPVRLASGGPLEVVAGDDTGGTYFLCADGSVLYADSEGSAGVIGSTVDEALEMVVGLPGWSDYRNLSPDDGEAAILARVAETEDELRDCYGIDEERAELRAALGFADRSPVELVGLLHSALLRTEPDFLLLNEEELCAYERLDRHARPPLWEPVLATGRADLALLRSGDHTVRDALADDAIRRRVALRAAQFDRAEGDLDLLRHLLKHEAASSMTDELRLGAVLVGLHGHPEDLPLLHEVRDTDFDTGCGLSDVPGTDADAEELRGWARGLDEALFGTDPADEPASTWTELALDQGMTELARVELIRALDEIVMDQSKLRSPRGQQRLDTSPLHWLAVEFERLGDLPQALRAQRLYAALQESAWDRVSARLTQARLERTSGRPGDAARTLTLLRDILAGPGDETLRNWQGVNLGRFVAEEHCALARTLAEAGQGAQARTVLTAAEAVIGELSEAAAKGVRELAGETARQVRGLS
;
A
#
# COMPACT_ATOMS: atom_id res chain seq x y z
N MET A 1 28.03 -10.32 13.36
CA MET A 1 28.69 -9.14 13.93
C MET A 1 28.63 -8.07 12.86
N THR A 2 27.53 -7.33 12.78
CA THR A 2 27.10 -6.56 11.58
C THR A 2 27.49 -5.08 11.60
N ASP A 3 28.33 -4.68 12.57
CA ASP A 3 28.73 -3.29 12.86
C ASP A 3 30.25 -3.12 13.05
N HIS A 4 31.05 -4.12 12.66
CA HIS A 4 32.47 -4.13 12.98
C HIS A 4 33.20 -2.97 12.30
N ALA A 5 32.96 -2.78 11.00
CA ALA A 5 33.57 -1.71 10.23
C ALA A 5 33.18 -0.34 10.77
N LEU A 6 31.89 -0.14 11.11
CA LEU A 6 31.42 1.12 11.69
C LEU A 6 32.09 1.43 13.03
N ARG A 7 32.29 0.42 13.89
CA ARG A 7 33.02 0.59 15.16
C ARG A 7 34.49 0.96 14.95
N LEU A 8 35.13 0.39 13.93
CA LEU A 8 36.51 0.74 13.57
C LEU A 8 36.60 2.19 13.05
N LEU A 9 35.71 2.59 12.14
CA LEU A 9 35.67 3.97 11.63
C LEU A 9 35.42 4.99 12.76
N ARG A 10 34.51 4.68 13.69
CA ARG A 10 34.25 5.54 14.88
C ARG A 10 35.47 5.62 15.83
N GLY A 11 36.33 4.60 15.85
CA GLY A 11 37.51 4.53 16.71
C GLY A 11 38.79 5.09 16.11
N ASP A 12 38.86 5.23 14.78
CA ASP A 12 40.05 5.66 14.05
C ASP A 12 39.75 6.78 13.05
N GLY A 13 40.18 8.00 13.38
CA GLY A 13 39.95 9.19 12.56
C GLY A 13 40.63 9.14 11.19
N ARG A 14 41.71 8.36 11.01
CA ARG A 14 42.33 8.17 9.69
C ARG A 14 41.45 7.29 8.82
N LEU A 15 40.95 6.18 9.35
CA LEU A 15 40.05 5.30 8.61
C LEU A 15 38.73 6.02 8.27
N ALA A 16 38.19 6.81 9.20
CA ALA A 16 37.01 7.64 8.93
C ALA A 16 37.27 8.66 7.82
N SER A 17 38.46 9.28 7.80
CA SER A 17 38.83 10.25 6.76
C SER A 17 38.97 9.59 5.39
N LEU A 18 39.56 8.38 5.34
CA LEU A 18 39.66 7.59 4.11
C LEU A 18 38.28 7.13 3.60
N ALA A 19 37.39 6.71 4.50
CA ALA A 19 36.02 6.36 4.13
C ALA A 19 35.24 7.56 3.59
N ALA A 20 35.42 8.75 4.20
CA ALA A 20 34.79 9.99 3.77
C ALA A 20 35.27 10.42 2.38
N PHE A 21 36.58 10.40 2.15
CA PHE A 21 37.18 10.73 0.86
C PHE A 21 38.34 9.78 0.57
N PRO A 22 38.35 9.08 -0.58
CA PRO A 22 37.55 9.36 -1.79
C PRO A 22 36.22 8.59 -1.90
N PHE A 23 35.83 7.78 -0.90
CA PHE A 23 34.72 6.82 -1.08
C PHE A 23 33.32 7.36 -0.73
N GLY A 24 33.18 8.55 -0.14
CA GLY A 24 31.88 9.17 0.08
C GLY A 24 31.08 8.61 1.27
N PHE A 25 31.73 8.01 2.26
CA PHE A 25 31.09 7.57 3.51
C PHE A 25 31.60 8.41 4.69
N ASP A 26 31.02 9.60 4.86
CA ASP A 26 31.46 10.58 5.87
C ASP A 26 30.62 10.52 7.15
N LEU A 27 31.23 10.02 8.24
CA LEU A 27 30.61 9.98 9.56
C LEU A 27 30.31 11.36 10.15
N ALA A 28 31.09 12.39 9.79
CA ALA A 28 30.89 13.75 10.30
C ALA A 28 29.58 14.35 9.75
N ARG A 29 29.14 13.88 8.57
CA ARG A 29 27.88 14.32 7.96
C ARG A 29 26.64 13.78 8.64
N ALA A 30 26.74 12.69 9.40
CA ALA A 30 25.61 12.12 10.12
C ALA A 30 24.96 13.12 11.10
N ALA A 31 25.74 14.05 11.65
CA ALA A 31 25.24 15.09 12.56
C ALA A 31 24.33 16.12 11.88
N HIS A 32 24.39 16.27 10.55
CA HIS A 32 23.50 17.17 9.80
C HIS A 32 22.14 16.54 9.53
N GLY A 33 22.02 15.21 9.62
CA GLY A 33 20.83 14.48 9.22
C GLY A 33 20.63 14.48 7.71
N HIS A 34 19.47 13.97 7.28
CA HIS A 34 19.02 14.11 5.89
C HIS A 34 18.48 15.52 5.64
N VAL A 35 18.45 15.95 4.37
CA VAL A 35 18.03 17.30 3.97
C VAL A 35 16.58 17.61 4.39
N GLU A 36 15.76 16.57 4.49
CA GLU A 36 14.37 16.64 4.94
C GLU A 36 14.01 15.49 5.89
N PRO A 37 12.94 15.65 6.70
CA PRO A 37 12.46 14.58 7.56
C PRO A 37 11.96 13.38 6.74
N VAL A 38 12.44 12.18 7.06
CA VAL A 38 12.08 10.94 6.35
C VAL A 38 11.77 9.82 7.34
N ARG A 39 10.95 8.87 6.89
CA ARG A 39 10.60 7.66 7.66
C ARG A 39 10.38 6.46 6.75
N LEU A 40 10.53 5.26 7.29
CA LEU A 40 10.06 4.05 6.58
C LEU A 40 8.53 3.99 6.58
N ALA A 41 7.95 3.52 5.48
CA ALA A 41 6.51 3.29 5.37
C ALA A 41 6.01 2.26 6.41
N SER A 42 6.84 1.26 6.73
CA SER A 42 6.61 0.27 7.78
C SER A 42 6.64 0.85 9.20
N GLY A 43 7.11 2.09 9.38
CA GLY A 43 7.33 2.71 10.69
C GLY A 43 8.59 2.23 11.41
N GLY A 44 9.42 1.40 10.76
CA GLY A 44 10.70 0.98 11.29
C GLY A 44 11.65 2.16 11.55
N PRO A 45 12.51 2.08 12.59
CA PRO A 45 13.44 3.15 12.91
C PRO A 45 14.55 3.28 11.86
N LEU A 46 15.00 4.52 11.67
CA LEU A 46 16.16 4.87 10.84
C LEU A 46 17.17 5.64 11.68
N GLU A 47 18.42 5.19 11.69
CA GLU A 47 19.55 5.94 12.27
C GLU A 47 20.41 6.48 11.13
N VAL A 48 20.64 7.80 11.09
CA VAL A 48 21.63 8.36 10.16
C VAL A 48 23.03 7.99 10.64
N VAL A 49 23.79 7.27 9.81
CA VAL A 49 25.13 6.80 10.15
C VAL A 49 26.26 7.49 9.37
N ALA A 50 25.97 8.00 8.17
CA ALA A 50 26.91 8.76 7.35
C ALA A 50 26.17 9.60 6.29
N GLY A 51 26.90 10.46 5.60
CA GLY A 51 26.47 11.08 4.35
C GLY A 51 27.62 11.20 3.35
N ASP A 52 27.33 11.65 2.14
CA ASP A 52 28.33 11.93 1.11
C ASP A 52 28.41 13.44 0.77
N ASP A 53 29.32 13.79 -0.12
CA ASP A 53 29.58 15.16 -0.56
C ASP A 53 28.61 15.67 -1.64
N THR A 54 27.80 14.79 -2.24
CA THR A 54 26.71 15.10 -3.17
C THR A 54 25.38 15.39 -2.48
N GLY A 55 25.27 15.07 -1.18
CA GLY A 55 24.07 15.29 -0.38
C GLY A 55 23.29 14.02 -0.06
N GLY A 56 23.80 12.84 -0.45
CA GLY A 56 23.22 11.57 -0.07
C GLY A 56 23.45 11.21 1.40
N THR A 57 22.59 10.33 1.91
CA THR A 57 22.52 9.95 3.33
C THR A 57 22.43 8.45 3.47
N TYR A 58 23.21 7.89 4.39
CA TYR A 58 23.19 6.46 4.74
C TYR A 58 22.44 6.28 6.05
N PHE A 59 21.37 5.48 6.01
CA PHE A 59 20.56 5.11 7.15
C PHE A 59 20.79 3.65 7.52
N LEU A 60 20.99 3.39 8.81
CA LEU A 60 20.95 2.06 9.39
C LEU A 60 19.51 1.72 9.79
N CYS A 61 18.99 0.64 9.21
CA CYS A 61 17.68 0.10 9.52
C CYS A 61 17.74 -0.86 10.72
N ALA A 62 16.57 -1.17 11.31
CA ALA A 62 16.46 -2.01 12.51
C ALA A 62 17.06 -3.42 12.35
N ASP A 63 17.02 -3.98 11.14
CA ASP A 63 17.54 -5.31 10.82
C ASP A 63 19.06 -5.31 10.56
N GLY A 64 19.68 -4.14 10.52
CA GLY A 64 21.09 -3.94 10.19
C GLY A 64 21.36 -3.57 8.73
N SER A 65 20.36 -3.61 7.85
CA SER A 65 20.49 -3.18 6.47
C SER A 65 20.83 -1.69 6.38
N VAL A 66 21.57 -1.31 5.34
CA VAL A 66 21.91 0.09 5.07
C VAL A 66 21.12 0.57 3.87
N LEU A 67 20.23 1.53 4.13
CA LEU A 67 19.47 2.25 3.13
C LEU A 67 20.23 3.52 2.76
N TYR A 68 20.45 3.75 1.47
CA TYR A 68 20.97 5.00 0.96
C TYR A 68 19.83 5.82 0.34
N ALA A 69 19.80 7.13 0.61
CA ALA A 69 18.93 8.07 -0.10
C ALA A 69 19.76 9.20 -0.69
N ASP A 70 19.56 9.51 -1.98
CA ASP A 70 20.19 10.64 -2.62
C ASP A 70 19.41 11.94 -2.39
N SER A 71 19.99 13.07 -2.80
CA SER A 71 19.36 14.39 -2.73
C SER A 71 18.27 14.62 -3.78
N GLU A 72 18.15 13.73 -4.77
CA GLU A 72 17.20 13.83 -5.89
C GLU A 72 15.90 13.07 -5.62
N GLY A 73 15.76 12.50 -4.41
CA GLY A 73 14.54 11.81 -3.99
C GLY A 73 14.51 10.33 -4.38
N SER A 74 15.66 9.68 -4.60
CA SER A 74 15.73 8.22 -4.78
C SER A 74 16.33 7.52 -3.56
N ALA A 75 15.86 6.32 -3.25
CA ALA A 75 16.36 5.52 -2.14
C ALA A 75 16.46 4.02 -2.47
N GLY A 76 17.43 3.34 -1.85
CA GLY A 76 17.72 1.93 -2.11
C GLY A 76 18.60 1.31 -1.04
N VAL A 77 18.35 0.04 -0.69
CA VAL A 77 19.25 -0.72 0.18
C VAL A 77 20.51 -1.08 -0.60
N ILE A 78 21.67 -0.78 -0.01
CA ILE A 78 22.98 -0.99 -0.64
C ILE A 78 23.82 -2.07 0.07
N GLY A 79 23.30 -2.64 1.16
CA GLY A 79 23.90 -3.76 1.87
C GLY A 79 23.01 -4.24 3.01
N SER A 80 23.10 -5.53 3.34
CA SER A 80 22.36 -6.15 4.45
C SER A 80 22.96 -5.83 5.82
N THR A 81 24.18 -5.29 5.82
CA THR A 81 24.95 -4.90 7.00
C THR A 81 25.77 -3.67 6.68
N VAL A 82 26.26 -2.96 7.71
CA VAL A 82 27.16 -1.82 7.49
C VAL A 82 28.48 -2.27 6.86
N ASP A 83 28.97 -3.44 7.23
CA ASP A 83 30.19 -4.02 6.66
C ASP A 83 30.02 -4.28 5.15
N GLU A 84 28.89 -4.87 4.73
CA GLU A 84 28.58 -5.11 3.31
C GLU A 84 28.42 -3.80 2.52
N ALA A 85 27.72 -2.82 3.09
CA ALA A 85 27.55 -1.51 2.46
C ALA A 85 28.89 -0.79 2.28
N LEU A 86 29.76 -0.81 3.30
CA LEU A 86 31.11 -0.24 3.20
C LEU A 86 31.99 -1.04 2.22
N GLU A 87 31.81 -2.35 2.14
CA GLU A 87 32.51 -3.16 1.14
C GLU A 87 32.08 -2.79 -0.29
N MET A 88 30.80 -2.45 -0.51
CA MET A 88 30.32 -1.90 -1.78
C MET A 88 30.95 -0.53 -2.07
N VAL A 89 30.81 0.41 -1.13
CA VAL A 89 31.24 1.80 -1.31
C VAL A 89 32.75 1.91 -1.53
N VAL A 90 33.55 1.09 -0.84
CA VAL A 90 35.02 1.07 -0.97
C VAL A 90 35.47 0.19 -2.14
N GLY A 91 34.79 -0.94 -2.37
CA GLY A 91 35.16 -1.90 -3.41
C GLY A 91 34.75 -1.49 -4.82
N LEU A 92 33.69 -0.66 -4.94
CA LEU A 92 33.17 -0.09 -6.18
C LEU A 92 33.16 1.45 -6.09
N PRO A 93 34.31 2.14 -6.21
CA PRO A 93 34.31 3.60 -6.31
C PRO A 93 33.41 4.06 -7.47
N GLY A 94 32.53 5.03 -7.20
CA GLY A 94 31.47 5.44 -8.13
C GLY A 94 30.26 4.48 -8.16
N TRP A 95 30.00 3.73 -7.10
CA TRP A 95 28.96 2.68 -7.06
C TRP A 95 27.57 3.13 -7.53
N SER A 96 27.23 4.41 -7.35
CA SER A 96 25.97 5.01 -7.81
C SER A 96 25.77 4.91 -9.33
N ASP A 97 26.84 4.85 -10.12
CA ASP A 97 26.76 4.66 -11.58
C ASP A 97 26.47 3.21 -11.98
N TYR A 98 26.60 2.26 -11.04
CA TYR A 98 26.38 0.83 -11.26
C TYR A 98 24.99 0.37 -10.80
N ARG A 99 24.14 1.25 -10.27
CA ARG A 99 22.79 0.93 -9.75
C ARG A 99 21.81 0.31 -10.74
N ASN A 100 22.14 0.29 -12.04
CA ASN A 100 21.34 -0.34 -13.09
C ASN A 100 22.03 -1.57 -13.71
N LEU A 101 23.24 -1.93 -13.24
CA LEU A 101 23.90 -3.16 -13.67
C LEU A 101 23.31 -4.35 -12.92
N SER A 102 23.19 -5.45 -13.64
CA SER A 102 22.73 -6.74 -13.15
C SER A 102 23.76 -7.83 -13.49
N PRO A 103 23.77 -8.96 -12.76
CA PRO A 103 24.58 -10.12 -13.14
C PRO A 103 24.33 -10.60 -14.58
N ASP A 104 23.13 -10.35 -15.13
CA ASP A 104 22.72 -10.78 -16.46
C ASP A 104 23.35 -9.95 -17.59
N ASP A 105 23.90 -8.76 -17.29
CA ASP A 105 24.64 -7.96 -18.27
C ASP A 105 25.96 -8.62 -18.73
N GLY A 106 26.43 -9.59 -17.94
CA GLY A 106 27.61 -10.40 -18.24
C GLY A 106 28.91 -9.77 -17.75
N GLU A 107 29.83 -10.66 -17.33
CA GLU A 107 31.11 -10.32 -16.70
C GLU A 107 31.92 -9.26 -17.46
N ALA A 108 32.04 -9.41 -18.79
CA ALA A 108 32.84 -8.49 -19.61
C ALA A 108 32.26 -7.07 -19.65
N ALA A 109 30.94 -6.93 -19.68
CA ALA A 109 30.29 -5.62 -19.71
C ALA A 109 30.41 -4.90 -18.35
N ILE A 110 30.23 -5.66 -17.26
CA ILE A 110 30.38 -5.15 -15.90
C ILE A 110 31.81 -4.67 -15.67
N LEU A 111 32.81 -5.51 -15.99
CA LEU A 111 34.22 -5.15 -15.82
C LEU A 111 34.62 -3.95 -16.68
N ALA A 112 34.11 -3.84 -17.91
CA ALA A 112 34.38 -2.70 -18.78
C ALA A 112 33.82 -1.39 -18.20
N ARG A 113 32.59 -1.40 -17.68
CA ARG A 113 31.98 -0.22 -17.05
C ARG A 113 32.72 0.19 -15.77
N VAL A 114 33.06 -0.76 -14.92
CA VAL A 114 33.82 -0.46 -13.69
C VAL A 114 35.20 0.10 -14.02
N ALA A 115 35.89 -0.48 -15.01
CA ALA A 115 37.19 0.02 -15.44
C ALA A 115 37.11 1.47 -15.98
N GLU A 116 36.08 1.78 -16.79
CA GLU A 116 35.82 3.13 -17.31
C GLU A 116 35.67 4.15 -16.18
N THR A 117 34.76 3.91 -15.22
CA THR A 117 34.53 4.81 -14.08
C THR A 117 35.77 4.93 -13.20
N GLU A 118 36.50 3.84 -12.94
CA GLU A 118 37.73 3.91 -12.14
C GLU A 118 38.86 4.66 -12.85
N ASP A 119 38.98 4.55 -14.17
CA ASP A 119 39.98 5.30 -14.94
C ASP A 119 39.66 6.80 -14.90
N GLU A 120 38.39 7.21 -14.99
CA GLU A 120 37.96 8.60 -14.81
C GLU A 120 38.29 9.13 -13.39
N LEU A 121 38.08 8.29 -12.37
CA LEU A 121 38.44 8.64 -11.00
C LEU A 121 39.96 8.78 -10.84
N ARG A 122 40.76 7.88 -11.41
CA ARG A 122 42.23 7.91 -11.37
C ARG A 122 42.82 9.16 -12.03
N ASP A 123 42.17 9.66 -13.09
CA ASP A 123 42.57 10.91 -13.75
C ASP A 123 42.43 12.12 -12.83
N CYS A 124 41.49 12.08 -11.88
CA CYS A 124 41.27 13.12 -10.87
C CYS A 124 42.08 12.89 -9.58
N TYR A 125 42.13 11.65 -9.09
CA TYR A 125 42.71 11.26 -7.80
C TYR A 125 43.14 9.79 -7.81
N GLY A 126 44.36 9.48 -7.35
CA GLY A 126 44.80 8.10 -7.20
C GLY A 126 44.08 7.42 -6.02
N ILE A 127 43.20 6.46 -6.30
CA ILE A 127 42.35 5.79 -5.28
C ILE A 127 42.91 4.46 -4.76
N ASP A 128 43.90 3.87 -5.44
CA ASP A 128 44.26 2.46 -5.25
C ASP A 128 44.98 2.18 -3.93
N GLU A 129 45.86 3.08 -3.47
CA GLU A 129 46.59 2.92 -2.20
C GLU A 129 45.64 3.08 -1.00
N GLU A 130 44.80 4.11 -1.01
CA GLU A 130 43.78 4.38 0.00
C GLU A 130 42.75 3.25 0.08
N ARG A 131 42.34 2.70 -1.07
CA ARG A 131 41.42 1.57 -1.14
C ARG A 131 42.02 0.32 -0.51
N ALA A 132 43.27 0.01 -0.84
CA ALA A 132 43.99 -1.14 -0.30
C ALA A 132 44.20 -1.00 1.22
N GLU A 133 44.56 0.20 1.70
CA GLU A 133 44.70 0.51 3.11
C GLU A 133 43.38 0.31 3.86
N LEU A 134 42.30 0.93 3.38
CA LEU A 134 41.00 0.89 4.04
C LEU A 134 40.42 -0.52 4.06
N ARG A 135 40.46 -1.25 2.94
CA ARG A 135 40.01 -2.65 2.87
C ARG A 135 40.77 -3.54 3.84
N ALA A 136 42.10 -3.41 3.89
CA ALA A 136 42.93 -4.19 4.80
C ALA A 136 42.63 -3.87 6.27
N ALA A 137 42.44 -2.59 6.60
CA ALA A 137 42.13 -2.15 7.95
C ALA A 137 40.74 -2.59 8.44
N LEU A 138 39.75 -2.59 7.54
CA LEU A 138 38.38 -3.04 7.83
C LEU A 138 38.22 -4.58 7.77
N GLY A 139 39.24 -5.29 7.27
CA GLY A 139 39.22 -6.75 7.15
C GLY A 139 38.29 -7.27 6.05
N PHE A 140 38.06 -6.48 5.01
CA PHE A 140 37.20 -6.87 3.88
C PHE A 140 37.88 -7.91 2.99
N ALA A 141 37.06 -8.80 2.43
CA ALA A 141 37.53 -9.83 1.51
C ALA A 141 37.88 -9.20 0.16
N ASP A 142 38.80 -9.84 -0.57
CA ASP A 142 39.14 -9.41 -1.92
C ASP A 142 38.13 -9.93 -2.94
N ARG A 143 36.94 -9.31 -2.98
CA ARG A 143 35.88 -9.60 -3.96
C ARG A 143 36.13 -8.88 -5.27
N SER A 144 35.82 -9.57 -6.37
CA SER A 144 35.82 -8.99 -7.71
C SER A 144 34.71 -7.94 -7.89
N PRO A 145 34.86 -6.99 -8.81
CA PRO A 145 33.79 -6.03 -9.11
C PRO A 145 32.46 -6.68 -9.51
N VAL A 146 32.53 -7.83 -10.17
CA VAL A 146 31.34 -8.59 -10.62
C VAL A 146 30.57 -9.15 -9.43
N GLU A 147 31.27 -9.68 -8.42
CA GLU A 147 30.65 -10.13 -7.18
C GLU A 147 30.03 -8.97 -6.41
N LEU A 148 30.71 -7.82 -6.34
CA LEU A 148 30.18 -6.62 -5.68
C LEU A 148 28.93 -6.08 -6.40
N VAL A 149 28.92 -6.03 -7.74
CA VAL A 149 27.73 -5.65 -8.51
C VAL A 149 26.57 -6.63 -8.28
N GLY A 150 26.85 -7.94 -8.19
CA GLY A 150 25.82 -8.93 -7.84
C GLY A 150 25.24 -8.73 -6.43
N LEU A 151 26.06 -8.34 -5.47
CA LEU A 151 25.62 -8.00 -4.11
C LEU A 151 24.78 -6.72 -4.10
N LEU A 152 25.24 -5.65 -4.76
CA LEU A 152 24.50 -4.40 -4.91
C LEU A 152 23.14 -4.63 -5.58
N HIS A 153 23.10 -5.36 -6.70
CA HIS A 153 21.86 -5.73 -7.39
C HIS A 153 20.88 -6.46 -6.45
N SER A 154 21.38 -7.43 -5.68
CA SER A 154 20.57 -8.19 -4.73
C SER A 154 20.05 -7.32 -3.58
N ALA A 155 20.86 -6.37 -3.09
CA ALA A 155 20.48 -5.41 -2.07
C ALA A 155 19.39 -4.45 -2.59
N LEU A 156 19.57 -3.90 -3.80
CA LEU A 156 18.61 -3.00 -4.44
C LEU A 156 17.24 -3.65 -4.63
N LEU A 157 17.20 -4.90 -5.10
CA LEU A 157 15.95 -5.65 -5.26
C LEU A 157 15.20 -5.87 -3.94
N ARG A 158 15.90 -5.93 -2.80
CA ARG A 158 15.29 -6.06 -1.46
C ARG A 158 14.72 -4.77 -0.90
N THR A 159 15.00 -3.62 -1.51
CA THR A 159 14.54 -2.30 -1.01
C THR A 159 13.03 -2.28 -0.77
N GLU A 160 12.26 -2.79 -1.73
CA GLU A 160 10.82 -2.93 -1.58
C GLU A 160 10.47 -4.41 -1.39
N PRO A 161 9.56 -4.72 -0.44
CA PRO A 161 8.64 -3.79 0.21
C PRO A 161 9.12 -3.13 1.52
N ASP A 162 10.12 -3.71 2.20
CA ASP A 162 10.35 -3.45 3.63
C ASP A 162 11.03 -2.10 3.95
N PHE A 163 11.71 -1.51 2.97
CA PHE A 163 12.53 -0.30 3.12
C PHE A 163 12.04 0.87 2.26
N LEU A 164 10.74 0.92 1.96
CA LEU A 164 10.13 2.05 1.25
C LEU A 164 10.29 3.34 2.09
N LEU A 165 11.15 4.24 1.63
CA LEU A 165 11.40 5.53 2.27
C LEU A 165 10.33 6.55 1.86
N LEU A 166 9.76 7.23 2.85
CA LEU A 166 8.79 8.31 2.66
C LEU A 166 9.36 9.62 3.16
N ASN A 167 9.07 10.71 2.44
CA ASN A 167 9.12 12.05 3.01
C ASN A 167 8.08 12.12 4.16
N GLU A 168 8.47 12.58 5.35
CA GLU A 168 7.61 12.55 6.53
C GLU A 168 6.48 13.60 6.47
N GLU A 169 6.67 14.68 5.71
CA GLU A 169 5.70 15.76 5.56
C GLU A 169 4.69 15.48 4.44
N GLU A 170 5.19 15.20 3.24
CA GLU A 170 4.40 14.98 2.02
C GLU A 170 3.85 13.55 1.94
N LEU A 171 4.52 12.60 2.59
CA LEU A 171 4.22 11.15 2.56
C LEU A 171 4.33 10.54 1.16
N CYS A 172 4.96 11.23 0.21
CA CYS A 172 5.37 10.65 -1.07
C CYS A 172 6.53 9.68 -0.84
N ALA A 173 6.55 8.57 -1.57
CA ALA A 173 7.67 7.66 -1.56
C ALA A 173 8.81 8.19 -2.41
N TYR A 174 10.04 8.00 -1.92
CA TYR A 174 11.24 8.19 -2.73
C TYR A 174 11.19 7.25 -3.93
N GLU A 175 11.71 7.68 -5.08
CA GLU A 175 11.89 6.80 -6.23
C GLU A 175 12.85 5.66 -5.88
N ARG A 176 12.74 4.55 -6.61
CA ARG A 176 13.71 3.46 -6.44
C ARG A 176 15.05 3.94 -6.96
N LEU A 177 16.12 3.65 -6.21
CA LEU A 177 17.48 4.00 -6.64
C LEU A 177 17.86 3.33 -7.96
N ASP A 178 17.28 2.17 -8.27
CA ASP A 178 17.50 1.36 -9.46
C ASP A 178 16.31 1.33 -10.43
N ARG A 179 16.53 0.72 -11.60
CA ARG A 179 15.49 0.44 -12.62
C ARG A 179 15.26 -1.05 -12.84
N HIS A 180 15.63 -1.91 -11.89
CA HIS A 180 15.47 -3.35 -12.05
C HIS A 180 14.00 -3.76 -12.01
N ALA A 181 13.65 -4.70 -12.90
CA ALA A 181 12.33 -5.30 -12.91
C ALA A 181 12.11 -6.07 -11.60
N ARG A 182 10.94 -5.89 -11.00
CA ARG A 182 10.48 -6.65 -9.84
C ARG A 182 9.22 -7.41 -10.25
N PRO A 183 8.96 -8.59 -9.64
CA PRO A 183 7.70 -9.29 -9.84
C PRO A 183 6.52 -8.36 -9.54
N PRO A 184 5.47 -8.34 -10.39
CA PRO A 184 4.23 -7.63 -10.08
C PRO A 184 3.53 -8.29 -8.89
N LEU A 185 2.71 -7.54 -8.14
CA LEU A 185 2.06 -8.01 -6.91
C LEU A 185 1.29 -9.33 -7.07
N TRP A 186 0.68 -9.56 -8.24
CA TRP A 186 -0.09 -10.77 -8.49
C TRP A 186 0.76 -12.05 -8.44
N GLU A 187 2.06 -11.97 -8.71
CA GLU A 187 2.94 -13.13 -8.77
C GLU A 187 3.14 -13.79 -7.39
N PRO A 188 3.60 -13.07 -6.33
CA PRO A 188 3.67 -13.65 -4.99
C PRO A 188 2.27 -14.00 -4.45
N VAL A 189 1.24 -13.21 -4.75
CA VAL A 189 -0.15 -13.49 -4.33
C VAL A 189 -0.65 -14.82 -4.90
N LEU A 190 -0.41 -15.08 -6.19
CA LEU A 190 -0.82 -16.33 -6.84
C LEU A 190 0.09 -17.51 -6.49
N ALA A 191 1.32 -17.29 -6.04
CA ALA A 191 2.23 -18.39 -5.66
C ALA A 191 1.61 -19.28 -4.57
N THR A 192 1.00 -18.69 -3.54
CA THR A 192 0.26 -19.41 -2.49
C THR A 192 -0.93 -20.16 -3.07
N GLY A 193 -1.74 -19.50 -3.92
CA GLY A 193 -2.91 -20.10 -4.56
C GLY A 193 -2.56 -21.29 -5.44
N ARG A 194 -1.45 -21.21 -6.19
CA ARG A 194 -0.96 -22.31 -7.03
C ARG A 194 -0.51 -23.50 -6.19
N ALA A 195 0.16 -23.25 -5.06
CA ALA A 195 0.54 -24.31 -4.13
C ALA A 195 -0.71 -24.99 -3.52
N ASP A 196 -1.70 -24.19 -3.13
CA ASP A 196 -2.97 -24.63 -2.59
C ASP A 196 -3.79 -25.43 -3.62
N LEU A 197 -3.87 -24.96 -4.86
CA LEU A 197 -4.51 -25.66 -5.96
C LEU A 197 -3.81 -27.00 -6.26
N ALA A 198 -2.48 -27.04 -6.22
CA ALA A 198 -1.72 -28.28 -6.37
C ALA A 198 -2.02 -29.29 -5.25
N LEU A 199 -2.17 -28.82 -4.01
CA LEU A 199 -2.58 -29.66 -2.87
C LEU A 199 -3.99 -30.21 -3.06
N LEU A 200 -4.94 -29.39 -3.49
CA LEU A 200 -6.32 -29.81 -3.77
C LEU A 200 -6.40 -30.91 -4.84
N ARG A 201 -5.55 -30.81 -5.88
CA ARG A 201 -5.44 -31.82 -6.95
C ARG A 201 -4.82 -33.14 -6.51
N SER A 202 -4.09 -33.15 -5.39
CA SER A 202 -3.48 -34.40 -4.87
C SER A 202 -4.52 -35.42 -4.38
N GLY A 203 -5.77 -34.99 -4.13
CA GLY A 203 -6.89 -35.85 -3.79
C GLY A 203 -7.02 -36.20 -2.30
N ASP A 204 -6.25 -35.58 -1.40
CA ASP A 204 -6.44 -35.73 0.04
C ASP A 204 -7.70 -34.97 0.50
N HIS A 205 -8.76 -35.71 0.83
CA HIS A 205 -10.04 -35.16 1.27
C HIS A 205 -9.92 -34.30 2.54
N THR A 206 -9.02 -34.65 3.47
CA THR A 206 -8.86 -33.89 4.72
C THR A 206 -8.22 -32.54 4.47
N VAL A 207 -7.24 -32.48 3.56
CA VAL A 207 -6.61 -31.24 3.10
C VAL A 207 -7.61 -30.39 2.33
N ARG A 208 -8.44 -31.03 1.50
CA ARG A 208 -9.47 -30.37 0.70
C ARG A 208 -10.53 -29.69 1.55
N ASP A 209 -11.10 -30.39 2.53
CA ASP A 209 -12.11 -29.81 3.43
C ASP A 209 -11.51 -28.69 4.28
N ALA A 210 -10.31 -28.89 4.84
CA ALA A 210 -9.63 -27.87 5.66
C ALA A 210 -9.30 -26.60 4.88
N LEU A 211 -8.94 -26.72 3.60
CA LEU A 211 -8.69 -25.57 2.73
C LEU A 211 -10.00 -24.89 2.32
N ALA A 212 -11.03 -25.68 1.96
CA ALA A 212 -12.33 -25.14 1.62
C ALA A 212 -13.01 -24.43 2.80
N ASP A 213 -12.71 -24.80 4.05
CA ASP A 213 -13.17 -24.08 5.25
C ASP A 213 -12.42 -22.76 5.51
N ASP A 214 -11.21 -22.61 4.97
CA ASP A 214 -10.42 -21.37 5.05
C ASP A 214 -10.79 -20.41 3.90
N ALA A 215 -11.49 -19.33 4.24
CA ALA A 215 -11.97 -18.37 3.25
C ALA A 215 -10.84 -17.74 2.42
N ILE A 216 -9.69 -17.45 3.02
CA ILE A 216 -8.59 -16.78 2.31
C ILE A 216 -7.98 -17.75 1.32
N ARG A 217 -7.64 -18.96 1.79
CA ARG A 217 -7.02 -19.97 0.94
C ARG A 217 -7.93 -20.39 -0.21
N ARG A 218 -9.23 -20.55 0.06
CA ARG A 218 -10.24 -20.87 -0.95
C ARG A 218 -10.33 -19.80 -2.05
N ARG A 219 -10.39 -18.52 -1.67
CA ARG A 219 -10.40 -17.39 -2.62
C ARG A 219 -9.17 -17.38 -3.52
N VAL A 220 -7.97 -17.50 -2.93
CA VAL A 220 -6.72 -17.47 -3.69
C VAL A 220 -6.55 -18.72 -4.57
N ALA A 221 -7.03 -19.88 -4.14
CA ALA A 221 -7.06 -21.09 -4.96
C ALA A 221 -8.02 -20.98 -6.16
N LEU A 222 -9.19 -20.36 -5.99
CA LEU A 222 -10.11 -20.05 -7.10
C LEU A 222 -9.47 -19.10 -8.12
N ARG A 223 -8.77 -18.06 -7.65
CA ARG A 223 -7.98 -17.16 -8.51
C ARG A 223 -6.85 -17.91 -9.22
N ALA A 224 -6.14 -18.83 -8.56
CA ALA A 224 -5.15 -19.65 -9.26
C ALA A 224 -5.80 -20.53 -10.35
N ALA A 225 -6.97 -21.11 -10.08
CA ALA A 225 -7.71 -21.92 -11.05
C ALA A 225 -8.21 -21.09 -12.25
N GLN A 226 -8.57 -19.82 -12.03
CA GLN A 226 -8.91 -18.86 -13.09
C GLN A 226 -7.80 -18.72 -14.12
N PHE A 227 -6.53 -18.73 -13.73
CA PHE A 227 -5.44 -18.56 -14.70
C PHE A 227 -4.91 -19.89 -15.23
N ASP A 228 -5.08 -20.98 -14.48
CA ASP A 228 -4.59 -22.31 -14.90
C ASP A 228 -5.56 -23.05 -15.84
N ARG A 229 -6.89 -22.86 -15.65
CA ARG A 229 -7.96 -23.42 -16.51
C ARG A 229 -7.84 -24.93 -16.77
N ALA A 230 -7.41 -25.72 -15.78
CA ALA A 230 -7.25 -27.15 -15.96
C ALA A 230 -8.60 -27.88 -16.11
N GLU A 231 -8.77 -28.66 -17.17
CA GLU A 231 -10.02 -29.38 -17.48
C GLU A 231 -10.42 -30.39 -16.37
N GLY A 232 -9.45 -30.89 -15.60
CA GLY A 232 -9.67 -31.88 -14.54
C GLY A 232 -10.20 -31.33 -13.22
N ASP A 233 -10.37 -30.02 -13.08
CA ASP A 233 -10.69 -29.37 -11.80
C ASP A 233 -12.18 -29.31 -11.48
N LEU A 234 -13.07 -29.74 -12.38
CA LEU A 234 -14.53 -29.54 -12.22
C LEU A 234 -15.07 -29.99 -10.85
N ASP A 235 -14.71 -31.19 -10.40
CA ASP A 235 -15.15 -31.70 -9.10
C ASP A 235 -14.63 -30.87 -7.93
N LEU A 236 -13.41 -30.34 -8.05
CA LEU A 236 -12.84 -29.44 -7.07
C LEU A 236 -13.58 -28.10 -7.07
N LEU A 237 -13.80 -27.50 -8.23
CA LEU A 237 -14.49 -26.22 -8.40
C LEU A 237 -15.92 -26.27 -7.84
N ARG A 238 -16.65 -27.36 -8.10
CA ARG A 238 -17.98 -27.61 -7.50
C ARG A 238 -17.96 -27.56 -5.97
N HIS A 239 -16.88 -28.06 -5.35
CA HIS A 239 -16.74 -28.07 -3.90
C HIS A 239 -16.35 -26.71 -3.35
N LEU A 240 -15.39 -26.01 -3.96
CA LEU A 240 -15.03 -24.65 -3.54
C LEU A 240 -16.23 -23.70 -3.67
N LEU A 241 -17.01 -23.81 -4.76
CA LEU A 241 -18.22 -23.01 -4.97
C LEU A 241 -19.27 -23.20 -3.86
N LYS A 242 -19.46 -24.45 -3.38
CA LYS A 242 -20.39 -24.72 -2.26
C LYS A 242 -19.95 -24.04 -0.98
N HIS A 243 -18.66 -24.00 -0.70
CA HIS A 243 -18.13 -23.30 0.48
C HIS A 243 -18.22 -21.78 0.32
N GLU A 244 -18.02 -21.24 -0.89
CA GLU A 244 -18.19 -19.81 -1.14
C GLU A 244 -19.63 -19.33 -1.00
N ALA A 245 -20.63 -20.19 -1.25
CA ALA A 245 -22.03 -19.81 -1.10
C ALA A 245 -22.39 -19.28 0.30
N ALA A 246 -21.61 -19.61 1.33
CA ALA A 246 -21.78 -19.06 2.68
C ALA A 246 -21.34 -17.58 2.82
N SER A 247 -20.58 -17.04 1.86
CA SER A 247 -19.94 -15.73 1.93
C SER A 247 -20.75 -14.58 1.28
N SER A 248 -22.01 -14.82 0.90
CA SER A 248 -22.81 -13.93 0.04
C SER A 248 -22.13 -13.66 -1.33
N MET A 249 -22.58 -12.66 -2.09
CA MET A 249 -22.15 -12.43 -3.48
C MET A 249 -20.77 -11.74 -3.59
N THR A 250 -19.70 -12.49 -3.38
CA THR A 250 -18.30 -12.06 -3.62
C THR A 250 -17.88 -12.27 -5.08
N ASP A 251 -16.80 -11.61 -5.49
CA ASP A 251 -16.20 -11.83 -6.81
C ASP A 251 -15.69 -13.28 -6.95
N GLU A 252 -15.12 -13.86 -5.89
CA GLU A 252 -14.69 -15.26 -5.91
C GLU A 252 -15.86 -16.26 -5.96
N LEU A 253 -17.01 -15.96 -5.33
CA LEU A 253 -18.23 -16.76 -5.53
C LEU A 253 -18.65 -16.73 -7.01
N ARG A 254 -18.70 -15.53 -7.61
CA ARG A 254 -19.07 -15.38 -9.02
C ARG A 254 -18.08 -16.12 -9.92
N LEU A 255 -16.79 -15.98 -9.65
CA LEU A 255 -15.73 -16.68 -10.37
C LEU A 255 -15.90 -18.19 -10.27
N GLY A 256 -16.16 -18.74 -9.08
CA GLY A 256 -16.42 -20.18 -8.89
C GLY A 256 -17.60 -20.67 -9.74
N ALA A 257 -18.70 -19.91 -9.78
CA ALA A 257 -19.87 -20.21 -10.60
C ALA A 257 -19.54 -20.18 -12.10
N VAL A 258 -18.78 -19.18 -12.55
CA VAL A 258 -18.31 -19.05 -13.93
C VAL A 258 -17.40 -20.22 -14.31
N LEU A 259 -16.41 -20.56 -13.46
CA LEU A 259 -15.47 -21.64 -13.71
C LEU A 259 -16.19 -22.98 -13.86
N VAL A 260 -17.17 -23.30 -13.00
CA VAL A 260 -18.02 -24.49 -13.14
C VAL A 260 -18.82 -24.44 -14.45
N GLY A 261 -19.47 -23.31 -14.74
CA GLY A 261 -20.27 -23.13 -15.95
C GLY A 261 -19.49 -23.28 -17.27
N LEU A 262 -18.21 -22.92 -17.29
CA LEU A 262 -17.34 -23.03 -18.47
C LEU A 262 -17.10 -24.48 -18.91
N HIS A 263 -17.18 -25.45 -18.00
CA HIS A 263 -17.13 -26.87 -18.37
C HIS A 263 -18.39 -27.30 -19.13
N GLY A 264 -19.52 -26.62 -18.92
CA GLY A 264 -20.73 -26.80 -19.71
C GLY A 264 -21.48 -28.10 -19.45
N HIS A 265 -21.40 -28.66 -18.25
CA HIS A 265 -22.19 -29.85 -17.89
C HIS A 265 -23.55 -29.42 -17.33
N PRO A 266 -24.68 -29.74 -17.99
CA PRO A 266 -26.01 -29.34 -17.51
C PRO A 266 -26.36 -29.91 -16.12
N GLU A 267 -25.68 -30.96 -15.68
CA GLU A 267 -25.78 -31.52 -14.33
C GLU A 267 -25.34 -30.54 -13.21
N ASP A 268 -24.66 -29.45 -13.56
CA ASP A 268 -24.26 -28.38 -12.65
C ASP A 268 -25.30 -27.29 -12.44
N LEU A 269 -26.34 -27.21 -13.30
CA LEU A 269 -27.41 -26.22 -13.18
C LEU A 269 -28.12 -26.27 -11.81
N PRO A 270 -28.44 -27.44 -11.21
CA PRO A 270 -29.01 -27.49 -9.87
C PRO A 270 -28.11 -26.85 -8.81
N LEU A 271 -26.80 -27.05 -8.88
CA LEU A 271 -25.84 -26.41 -7.96
C LEU A 271 -25.79 -24.90 -8.16
N LEU A 272 -25.73 -24.42 -9.41
CA LEU A 272 -25.70 -22.99 -9.71
C LEU A 272 -26.98 -22.28 -9.24
N HIS A 273 -28.14 -22.93 -9.38
CA HIS A 273 -29.39 -22.42 -8.83
C HIS A 273 -29.44 -22.45 -7.30
N GLU A 274 -28.92 -23.52 -6.67
CA GLU A 274 -28.81 -23.59 -5.21
C GLU A 274 -27.98 -22.41 -4.67
N VAL A 275 -26.84 -22.11 -5.29
CA VAL A 275 -26.00 -20.97 -4.91
C VAL A 275 -26.72 -19.65 -5.17
N ARG A 276 -27.30 -19.46 -6.36
CA ARG A 276 -28.06 -18.24 -6.70
C ARG A 276 -29.17 -17.96 -5.69
N ASP A 277 -29.89 -18.99 -5.27
CA ASP A 277 -31.06 -18.87 -4.40
C ASP A 277 -30.71 -18.78 -2.89
N THR A 278 -29.42 -18.63 -2.54
CA THR A 278 -28.93 -18.55 -1.14
C THR A 278 -29.39 -17.27 -0.44
N ASP A 279 -29.18 -16.11 -1.07
CA ASP A 279 -29.64 -14.81 -0.55
C ASP A 279 -30.03 -13.84 -1.69
N PHE A 280 -30.39 -12.62 -1.31
CA PHE A 280 -30.80 -11.59 -2.28
C PHE A 280 -29.64 -11.17 -3.20
N ASP A 281 -28.43 -11.03 -2.64
CA ASP A 281 -27.26 -10.54 -3.37
C ASP A 281 -26.77 -11.60 -4.37
N THR A 282 -26.76 -12.88 -3.99
CA THR A 282 -26.47 -13.99 -4.91
C THR A 282 -27.52 -14.10 -6.00
N GLY A 283 -28.79 -13.88 -5.66
CA GLY A 283 -29.90 -13.84 -6.60
C GLY A 283 -29.74 -12.75 -7.66
N CYS A 284 -29.27 -11.57 -7.25
CA CYS A 284 -28.97 -10.47 -8.17
C CYS A 284 -27.68 -10.72 -8.97
N GLY A 285 -26.61 -11.20 -8.33
CA GLY A 285 -25.32 -11.36 -8.98
C GLY A 285 -25.19 -12.56 -9.93
N LEU A 286 -26.14 -13.51 -9.84
CA LEU A 286 -26.26 -14.68 -10.71
C LEU A 286 -27.67 -14.74 -11.36
N SER A 287 -28.31 -13.59 -11.60
CA SER A 287 -29.68 -13.52 -12.11
C SER A 287 -29.88 -14.21 -13.47
N ASP A 288 -28.82 -14.19 -14.29
CA ASP A 288 -28.86 -14.64 -15.68
C ASP A 288 -28.42 -16.10 -15.86
N VAL A 289 -28.25 -16.85 -14.75
CA VAL A 289 -27.99 -18.30 -14.80
C VAL A 289 -29.11 -18.97 -15.62
N PRO A 290 -28.76 -19.78 -16.65
CA PRO A 290 -29.74 -20.46 -17.51
C PRO A 290 -30.72 -21.33 -16.73
N GLY A 291 -31.87 -21.63 -17.33
CA GLY A 291 -32.89 -22.49 -16.73
C GLY A 291 -32.40 -23.93 -16.49
N THR A 292 -33.07 -24.67 -15.60
CA THR A 292 -32.69 -26.06 -15.27
C THR A 292 -32.75 -27.04 -16.45
N ASP A 293 -33.43 -26.67 -17.53
CA ASP A 293 -33.56 -27.42 -18.78
C ASP A 293 -32.62 -26.95 -19.89
N ALA A 294 -31.77 -25.95 -19.60
CA ALA A 294 -30.76 -25.43 -20.52
C ALA A 294 -29.74 -26.51 -20.92
N ASP A 295 -29.22 -26.40 -22.15
CA ASP A 295 -28.22 -27.31 -22.65
C ASP A 295 -26.78 -26.85 -22.36
N ALA A 296 -25.81 -27.67 -22.77
CA ALA A 296 -24.39 -27.43 -22.55
C ALA A 296 -23.85 -26.19 -23.29
N GLU A 297 -24.52 -25.75 -24.37
CA GLU A 297 -24.10 -24.58 -25.14
C GLU A 297 -24.59 -23.30 -24.45
N GLU A 298 -25.85 -23.29 -24.00
CA GLU A 298 -26.43 -22.17 -23.26
C GLU A 298 -25.67 -21.89 -21.95
N LEU A 299 -25.36 -22.94 -21.17
CA LEU A 299 -24.57 -22.81 -19.95
C LEU A 299 -23.17 -22.23 -20.20
N ARG A 300 -22.47 -22.71 -21.24
CA ARG A 300 -21.15 -22.18 -21.61
C ARG A 300 -21.23 -20.77 -22.17
N GLY A 301 -22.29 -20.45 -22.90
CA GLY A 301 -22.53 -19.10 -23.43
C GLY A 301 -22.66 -18.08 -22.31
N TRP A 302 -23.48 -18.38 -21.30
CA TRP A 302 -23.60 -17.55 -20.10
C TRP A 302 -22.26 -17.38 -19.38
N ALA A 303 -21.58 -18.50 -19.11
CA ALA A 303 -20.33 -18.47 -18.35
C ALA A 303 -19.23 -17.69 -19.08
N ARG A 304 -19.08 -17.87 -20.41
CA ARG A 304 -18.12 -17.09 -21.22
C ARG A 304 -18.45 -15.61 -21.23
N GLY A 305 -19.73 -15.24 -21.33
CA GLY A 305 -20.13 -13.84 -21.31
C GLY A 305 -19.72 -13.12 -20.02
N LEU A 306 -19.84 -13.80 -18.87
CA LEU A 306 -19.36 -13.26 -17.59
C LEU A 306 -17.84 -13.29 -17.48
N ASP A 307 -17.19 -14.37 -17.92
CA ASP A 307 -15.74 -14.52 -17.91
C ASP A 307 -15.05 -13.40 -18.72
N GLU A 308 -15.54 -13.13 -19.93
CA GLU A 308 -15.06 -12.05 -20.81
C GLU A 308 -15.33 -10.66 -20.23
N ALA A 309 -16.41 -10.49 -19.47
CA ALA A 309 -16.78 -9.20 -18.90
C ALA A 309 -16.03 -8.86 -17.60
N LEU A 310 -15.60 -9.87 -16.82
CA LEU A 310 -15.19 -9.67 -15.43
C LEU A 310 -13.87 -10.33 -15.02
N PHE A 311 -13.43 -11.44 -15.63
CA PHE A 311 -12.33 -12.25 -15.08
C PHE A 311 -11.17 -12.47 -16.06
N GLY A 312 -11.43 -12.89 -17.29
CA GLY A 312 -10.37 -13.16 -18.27
C GLY A 312 -9.34 -14.20 -17.81
N THR A 313 -8.18 -14.22 -18.47
CA THR A 313 -7.14 -15.25 -18.29
C THR A 313 -5.73 -14.71 -18.07
N ASP A 314 -5.53 -13.38 -18.10
CA ASP A 314 -4.24 -12.76 -17.81
C ASP A 314 -4.30 -12.08 -16.43
N PRO A 315 -3.47 -12.48 -15.45
CA PRO A 315 -3.40 -11.82 -14.16
C PRO A 315 -3.12 -10.31 -14.24
N ALA A 316 -2.46 -9.85 -15.30
CA ALA A 316 -2.15 -8.43 -15.49
C ALA A 316 -3.38 -7.57 -15.86
N ASP A 317 -4.46 -8.20 -16.34
CA ASP A 317 -5.71 -7.50 -16.69
C ASP A 317 -6.63 -7.26 -15.47
N GLU A 318 -6.37 -7.98 -14.37
CA GLU A 318 -7.12 -7.81 -13.11
C GLU A 318 -6.83 -6.44 -12.47
N PRO A 319 -7.84 -5.78 -11.88
CA PRO A 319 -7.65 -4.53 -11.16
C PRO A 319 -6.62 -4.65 -10.05
N ALA A 320 -5.81 -3.61 -9.84
CA ALA A 320 -4.86 -3.54 -8.72
C ALA A 320 -5.54 -3.75 -7.35
N SER A 321 -6.83 -3.40 -7.23
CA SER A 321 -7.63 -3.65 -6.03
C SER A 321 -7.77 -5.14 -5.71
N THR A 322 -7.94 -5.99 -6.72
CA THR A 322 -8.02 -7.45 -6.55
C THR A 322 -6.75 -7.97 -5.88
N TRP A 323 -5.58 -7.57 -6.40
CA TRP A 323 -4.30 -8.08 -5.91
C TRP A 323 -3.91 -7.53 -4.54
N THR A 324 -4.19 -6.25 -4.28
CA THR A 324 -3.92 -5.62 -2.98
C THR A 324 -4.82 -6.19 -1.88
N GLU A 325 -6.11 -6.44 -2.15
CA GLU A 325 -7.00 -7.11 -1.20
C GLU A 325 -6.51 -8.53 -0.86
N LEU A 326 -6.20 -9.35 -1.88
CA LEU A 326 -5.71 -10.72 -1.67
C LEU A 326 -4.34 -10.76 -1.00
N ALA A 327 -3.48 -9.77 -1.24
CA ALA A 327 -2.22 -9.62 -0.53
C ALA A 327 -2.44 -9.32 0.96
N LEU A 328 -3.35 -8.40 1.29
CA LEU A 328 -3.70 -8.08 2.67
C LEU A 328 -4.30 -9.28 3.40
N ASP A 329 -5.21 -10.01 2.76
CA ASP A 329 -5.81 -11.23 3.34
C ASP A 329 -4.75 -12.31 3.62
N GLN A 330 -3.72 -12.41 2.79
CA GLN A 330 -2.60 -13.33 2.99
C GLN A 330 -1.53 -12.82 3.99
N GLY A 331 -1.72 -11.63 4.57
CA GLY A 331 -0.75 -11.01 5.48
C GLY A 331 0.49 -10.44 4.79
N MET A 332 0.46 -10.25 3.46
CA MET A 332 1.51 -9.61 2.67
C MET A 332 1.42 -8.07 2.78
N THR A 333 1.33 -7.56 4.01
CA THR A 333 0.96 -6.17 4.31
C THR A 333 1.89 -5.15 3.66
N GLU A 334 3.20 -5.35 3.73
CA GLU A 334 4.16 -4.36 3.20
C GLU A 334 4.17 -4.37 1.66
N LEU A 335 3.97 -5.52 1.01
CA LEU A 335 3.78 -5.57 -0.46
C LEU A 335 2.54 -4.77 -0.89
N ALA A 336 1.40 -4.99 -0.22
CA ALA A 336 0.19 -4.22 -0.48
C ALA A 336 0.39 -2.72 -0.19
N ARG A 337 1.07 -2.37 0.91
CA ARG A 337 1.36 -0.99 1.28
C ARG A 337 2.14 -0.26 0.19
N VAL A 338 3.20 -0.88 -0.34
CA VAL A 338 4.01 -0.28 -1.41
C VAL A 338 3.15 -0.02 -2.64
N GLU A 339 2.38 -1.00 -3.11
CA GLU A 339 1.53 -0.84 -4.29
C GLU A 339 0.48 0.27 -4.11
N LEU A 340 -0.16 0.35 -2.94
CA LEU A 340 -1.11 1.42 -2.62
C LEU A 340 -0.44 2.80 -2.60
N ILE A 341 0.76 2.92 -2.00
CA ILE A 341 1.50 4.20 -1.93
C ILE A 341 1.92 4.64 -3.33
N ARG A 342 2.48 3.73 -4.13
CA ARG A 342 2.88 4.03 -5.51
C ARG A 342 1.69 4.44 -6.37
N ALA A 343 0.55 3.77 -6.24
CA ALA A 343 -0.68 4.14 -6.94
C ALA A 343 -1.19 5.54 -6.53
N LEU A 344 -1.11 5.88 -5.23
CA LEU A 344 -1.46 7.22 -4.76
C LEU A 344 -0.49 8.28 -5.29
N ASP A 345 0.81 8.01 -5.26
CA ASP A 345 1.85 8.91 -5.75
C ASP A 345 1.66 9.22 -7.24
N GLU A 346 1.35 8.21 -8.06
CA GLU A 346 1.04 8.40 -9.48
C GLU A 346 -0.13 9.37 -9.70
N ILE A 347 -1.20 9.25 -8.91
CA ILE A 347 -2.37 10.14 -9.02
C ILE A 347 -2.03 11.56 -8.52
N VAL A 348 -1.24 11.67 -7.45
CA VAL A 348 -0.81 12.97 -6.91
C VAL A 348 0.05 13.71 -7.92
N MET A 349 0.99 13.02 -8.57
CA MET A 349 1.86 13.59 -9.59
C MET A 349 1.13 13.89 -10.90
N ASP A 350 0.18 13.04 -11.29
CA ASP A 350 -0.60 13.20 -12.52
C ASP A 350 -2.10 12.90 -12.30
N GLN A 351 -2.87 13.93 -11.94
CA GLN A 351 -4.32 13.82 -11.80
C GLN A 351 -5.05 13.49 -13.12
N SER A 352 -4.37 13.55 -14.28
CA SER A 352 -4.97 13.12 -15.55
C SER A 352 -5.27 11.61 -15.56
N LYS A 353 -4.62 10.83 -14.69
CA LYS A 353 -4.91 9.41 -14.43
C LYS A 353 -6.34 9.16 -13.95
N LEU A 354 -7.00 10.16 -13.37
CA LEU A 354 -8.39 10.09 -12.94
C LEU A 354 -9.38 10.34 -14.09
N ARG A 355 -8.92 10.61 -15.31
CA ARG A 355 -9.82 10.81 -16.45
C ARG A 355 -10.31 9.48 -16.98
N SER A 356 -11.63 9.32 -17.04
CA SER A 356 -12.22 8.15 -17.68
C SER A 356 -11.85 8.09 -19.16
N PRO A 357 -11.46 6.91 -19.69
CA PRO A 357 -11.25 6.70 -21.12
C PRO A 357 -12.50 7.00 -21.97
N ARG A 358 -13.69 6.99 -21.35
CA ARG A 358 -14.98 7.19 -22.02
C ARG A 358 -15.35 8.66 -22.28
N GLY A 359 -14.39 9.59 -22.18
CA GLY A 359 -14.56 10.96 -22.66
C GLY A 359 -15.46 11.86 -21.80
N GLN A 360 -15.67 11.53 -20.53
CA GLN A 360 -16.36 12.43 -19.60
C GLN A 360 -15.41 13.56 -19.17
N GLN A 361 -15.92 14.80 -19.14
CA GLN A 361 -15.17 15.96 -18.62
C GLN A 361 -14.90 15.86 -17.11
N ARG A 362 -15.61 14.97 -16.40
CA ARG A 362 -15.51 14.78 -14.95
C ARG A 362 -14.45 13.74 -14.60
N LEU A 363 -13.65 14.02 -13.57
CA LEU A 363 -12.69 13.07 -13.01
C LEU A 363 -13.43 11.94 -12.29
N ASP A 364 -13.00 10.70 -12.51
CA ASP A 364 -13.41 9.56 -11.71
C ASP A 364 -12.56 9.54 -10.43
N THR A 365 -13.19 9.86 -9.30
CA THR A 365 -12.51 9.92 -8.00
C THR A 365 -12.63 8.63 -7.20
N SER A 366 -13.26 7.59 -7.77
CA SER A 366 -13.43 6.28 -7.14
C SER A 366 -12.08 5.65 -6.72
N PRO A 367 -10.99 5.74 -7.51
CA PRO A 367 -9.69 5.23 -7.08
C PRO A 367 -9.17 5.88 -5.79
N LEU A 368 -9.38 7.19 -5.60
CA LEU A 368 -8.93 7.88 -4.39
C LEU A 368 -9.76 7.49 -3.16
N HIS A 369 -11.08 7.30 -3.33
CA HIS A 369 -11.91 6.81 -2.25
C HIS A 369 -11.50 5.40 -1.82
N TRP A 370 -11.28 4.51 -2.80
CA TRP A 370 -10.80 3.15 -2.57
C TRP A 370 -9.44 3.15 -1.85
N LEU A 371 -8.45 3.92 -2.33
CA LEU A 371 -7.15 4.05 -1.68
C LEU A 371 -7.27 4.49 -0.21
N ALA A 372 -8.13 5.48 0.08
CA ALA A 372 -8.35 5.95 1.45
C ALA A 372 -8.92 4.85 2.36
N VAL A 373 -9.83 4.02 1.83
CA VAL A 373 -10.41 2.88 2.57
C VAL A 373 -9.37 1.78 2.79
N GLU A 374 -8.59 1.42 1.78
CA GLU A 374 -7.59 0.36 1.92
C GLU A 374 -6.45 0.76 2.86
N PHE A 375 -5.97 2.00 2.81
CA PHE A 375 -5.01 2.48 3.79
C PHE A 375 -5.56 2.47 5.22
N GLU A 376 -6.85 2.80 5.40
CA GLU A 376 -7.49 2.72 6.72
C GLU A 376 -7.61 1.26 7.19
N ARG A 377 -7.98 0.33 6.31
CA ARG A 377 -8.00 -1.12 6.59
C ARG A 377 -6.62 -1.64 7.00
N LEU A 378 -5.58 -1.15 6.33
CA LEU A 378 -4.18 -1.47 6.62
C LEU A 378 -3.68 -0.80 7.93
N GLY A 379 -4.40 0.22 8.43
CA GLY A 379 -4.01 1.00 9.60
C GLY A 379 -3.01 2.12 9.30
N ASP A 380 -2.71 2.40 8.02
CA ASP A 380 -1.88 3.53 7.60
C ASP A 380 -2.71 4.82 7.54
N LEU A 381 -3.12 5.31 8.72
CA LEU A 381 -3.95 6.50 8.83
C LEU A 381 -3.34 7.75 8.16
N PRO A 382 -2.00 7.98 8.20
CA PRO A 382 -1.40 9.08 7.45
C PRO A 382 -1.63 9.01 5.94
N GLN A 383 -1.43 7.85 5.31
CA GLN A 383 -1.70 7.69 3.88
C GLN A 383 -3.21 7.71 3.56
N ALA A 384 -4.04 7.13 4.42
CA ALA A 384 -5.50 7.23 4.30
C ALA A 384 -5.96 8.69 4.30
N LEU A 385 -5.41 9.50 5.21
CA LEU A 385 -5.72 10.93 5.28
C LEU A 385 -5.20 11.68 4.05
N ARG A 386 -4.03 11.33 3.51
CA ARG A 386 -3.48 11.92 2.28
C ARG A 386 -4.40 11.66 1.09
N ALA A 387 -4.80 10.41 0.86
CA ALA A 387 -5.77 10.04 -0.18
C ALA A 387 -7.11 10.75 0.04
N GLN A 388 -7.63 10.76 1.27
CA GLN A 388 -8.92 11.37 1.60
C GLN A 388 -8.93 12.89 1.39
N ARG A 389 -7.83 13.59 1.67
CA ARG A 389 -7.71 15.04 1.42
C ARG A 389 -7.80 15.36 -0.06
N LEU A 390 -7.11 14.60 -0.91
CA LEU A 390 -7.19 14.76 -2.36
C LEU A 390 -8.60 14.41 -2.86
N TYR A 391 -9.17 13.29 -2.41
CA TYR A 391 -10.55 12.91 -2.71
C TYR A 391 -11.55 14.02 -2.38
N ALA A 392 -11.48 14.58 -1.17
CA ALA A 392 -12.38 15.63 -0.70
C ALA A 392 -12.19 16.97 -1.43
N ALA A 393 -10.99 17.24 -1.97
CA ALA A 393 -10.71 18.44 -2.76
C ALA A 393 -11.30 18.38 -4.17
N LEU A 394 -11.48 17.18 -4.71
CA LEU A 394 -11.99 16.94 -6.06
C LEU A 394 -13.52 16.73 -6.12
N GLN A 395 -14.21 16.71 -4.98
CA GLN A 395 -15.66 16.59 -4.96
C GLN A 395 -16.36 17.89 -5.40
N GLU A 396 -17.33 17.74 -6.29
CA GLU A 396 -18.05 18.88 -6.88
C GLU A 396 -19.36 19.17 -6.14
N SER A 397 -20.18 18.14 -5.87
CA SER A 397 -21.49 18.34 -5.24
C SER A 397 -21.34 18.68 -3.76
N ALA A 398 -22.28 19.46 -3.22
CA ALA A 398 -22.27 19.81 -1.80
C ALA A 398 -22.41 18.57 -0.90
N TRP A 399 -23.23 17.59 -1.30
CA TRP A 399 -23.36 16.30 -0.61
C TRP A 399 -22.03 15.54 -0.55
N ASP A 400 -21.35 15.40 -1.69
CA ASP A 400 -20.09 14.65 -1.76
C ASP A 400 -18.98 15.36 -1.00
N ARG A 401 -18.92 16.69 -1.07
CA ARG A 401 -17.98 17.51 -0.29
C ARG A 401 -18.21 17.33 1.21
N VAL A 402 -19.45 17.40 1.69
CA VAL A 402 -19.75 17.18 3.12
C VAL A 402 -19.39 15.76 3.55
N SER A 403 -19.78 14.75 2.76
CA SER A 403 -19.50 13.34 3.06
C SER A 403 -17.99 13.05 3.11
N ALA A 404 -17.24 13.54 2.12
CA ALA A 404 -15.79 13.38 2.08
C ALA A 404 -15.09 14.13 3.22
N ARG A 405 -15.51 15.35 3.54
CA ARG A 405 -14.93 16.13 4.65
C ARG A 405 -15.27 15.56 6.02
N LEU A 406 -16.40 14.89 6.16
CA LEU A 406 -16.75 14.17 7.38
C LEU A 406 -15.77 13.02 7.63
N THR A 407 -15.49 12.19 6.62
CA THR A 407 -14.47 11.15 6.70
C THR A 407 -13.07 11.74 6.97
N GLN A 408 -12.74 12.87 6.32
CA GLN A 408 -11.47 13.57 6.57
C GLN A 408 -11.35 14.01 8.05
N ALA A 409 -12.38 14.64 8.62
CA ALA A 409 -12.37 15.07 10.02
C ALA A 409 -12.21 13.90 10.99
N ARG A 410 -12.87 12.77 10.71
CA ARG A 410 -12.71 11.52 11.46
C ARG A 410 -11.26 11.05 11.43
N LEU A 411 -10.66 10.96 10.24
CA LEU A 411 -9.27 10.52 10.07
C LEU A 411 -8.27 11.49 10.73
N GLU A 412 -8.50 12.80 10.64
CA GLU A 412 -7.69 13.82 11.33
C GLU A 412 -7.75 13.63 12.84
N ARG A 413 -8.94 13.37 13.40
CA ARG A 413 -9.11 13.11 14.83
C ARG A 413 -8.41 11.81 15.25
N THR A 414 -8.63 10.71 14.53
CA THR A 414 -8.04 9.40 14.89
C THR A 414 -6.53 9.35 14.68
N SER A 415 -5.99 10.19 13.77
CA SER A 415 -4.54 10.36 13.55
C SER A 415 -3.87 11.33 14.54
N GLY A 416 -4.56 11.75 15.61
CA GLY A 416 -4.00 12.64 16.61
C GLY A 416 -3.84 14.11 16.17
N ARG A 417 -4.62 14.54 15.16
CA ARG A 417 -4.62 15.93 14.64
C ARG A 417 -5.97 16.63 14.92
N PRO A 418 -6.43 16.74 16.19
CA PRO A 418 -7.76 17.25 16.52
C PRO A 418 -7.94 18.73 16.14
N GLY A 419 -6.85 19.51 16.08
CA GLY A 419 -6.88 20.89 15.58
C GLY A 419 -7.22 20.98 14.09
N ASP A 420 -6.77 20.02 13.27
CA ASP A 420 -7.11 19.93 11.85
C ASP A 420 -8.57 19.53 11.69
N ALA A 421 -9.00 18.49 12.43
CA ALA A 421 -10.38 18.03 12.46
C ALA A 421 -11.37 19.17 12.79
N ALA A 422 -11.03 20.03 13.77
CA ALA A 422 -11.85 21.18 14.12
C ALA A 422 -12.02 22.17 12.96
N ARG A 423 -10.95 22.44 12.21
CA ARG A 423 -11.01 23.31 11.02
C ARG A 423 -11.84 22.67 9.91
N THR A 424 -11.68 21.38 9.67
CA THR A 424 -12.45 20.62 8.69
C THR A 424 -13.95 20.62 9.01
N LEU A 425 -14.32 20.43 10.28
CA LEU A 425 -15.73 20.50 10.71
C LEU A 425 -16.32 21.91 10.59
N THR A 426 -15.54 22.97 10.81
CA THR A 426 -15.99 24.34 10.51
C THR A 426 -16.26 24.51 9.01
N LEU A 427 -15.33 24.10 8.14
CA LEU A 427 -15.54 24.16 6.68
C LEU A 427 -16.78 23.37 6.23
N LEU A 428 -17.01 22.20 6.83
CA LEU A 428 -18.19 21.39 6.57
C LEU A 428 -19.48 22.16 6.92
N ARG A 429 -19.51 22.82 8.08
CA ARG A 429 -20.67 23.64 8.49
C ARG A 429 -20.91 24.82 7.55
N ASP A 430 -19.86 25.44 7.03
CA ASP A 430 -19.99 26.52 6.04
C ASP A 430 -20.66 26.00 4.75
N ILE A 431 -20.33 24.76 4.33
CA ILE A 431 -20.99 24.12 3.18
C ILE A 431 -22.46 23.80 3.50
N LEU A 432 -22.79 23.31 4.70
CA LEU A 432 -24.18 23.06 5.10
C LEU A 432 -25.02 24.35 5.09
N ALA A 433 -24.44 25.47 5.53
CA ALA A 433 -25.10 26.77 5.56
C ALA A 433 -25.25 27.40 4.16
N GLY A 434 -24.30 27.14 3.27
CA GLY A 434 -24.27 27.68 1.90
C GLY A 434 -23.87 26.61 0.87
N PRO A 435 -24.76 25.64 0.56
CA PRO A 435 -24.40 24.46 -0.24
C PRO A 435 -24.00 24.79 -1.69
N GLY A 436 -24.56 25.86 -2.25
CA GLY A 436 -24.31 26.27 -3.65
C GLY A 436 -25.01 25.39 -4.70
N ASP A 437 -25.64 24.29 -4.28
CA ASP A 437 -26.47 23.41 -5.10
C ASP A 437 -27.64 22.82 -4.27
N GLU A 438 -28.45 21.97 -4.90
CA GLU A 438 -29.66 21.38 -4.30
C GLU A 438 -29.45 20.02 -3.65
N THR A 439 -28.24 19.45 -3.70
CA THR A 439 -27.97 18.09 -3.26
C THR A 439 -28.13 17.91 -1.75
N LEU A 440 -28.02 18.99 -0.99
CA LEU A 440 -28.20 18.99 0.46
C LEU A 440 -29.63 19.35 0.92
N ARG A 441 -30.63 19.51 0.03
CA ARG A 441 -31.98 20.01 0.41
C ARG A 441 -32.63 19.32 1.62
N ASN A 442 -32.34 18.04 1.87
CA ASN A 442 -32.93 17.25 2.95
C ASN A 442 -31.90 16.71 3.96
N TRP A 443 -30.72 17.33 4.06
CA TRP A 443 -29.63 16.82 4.90
C TRP A 443 -30.02 16.66 6.39
N GLN A 444 -30.99 17.46 6.86
CA GLN A 444 -31.54 17.43 8.22
C GLN A 444 -32.42 16.21 8.53
N GLY A 445 -32.98 15.58 7.49
CA GLY A 445 -33.88 14.44 7.57
C GLY A 445 -33.22 13.09 7.32
N VAL A 446 -31.95 13.08 6.91
CA VAL A 446 -31.18 11.89 6.56
C VAL A 446 -30.01 11.69 7.52
N ASN A 447 -29.36 10.52 7.46
CA ASN A 447 -28.28 10.17 8.38
C ASN A 447 -27.06 11.10 8.31
N LEU A 448 -26.88 11.87 7.22
CA LEU A 448 -25.73 12.78 7.07
C LEU A 448 -25.63 13.80 8.21
N GLY A 449 -26.71 14.53 8.51
CA GLY A 449 -26.70 15.52 9.60
C GLY A 449 -26.45 14.90 10.97
N ARG A 450 -26.94 13.67 11.18
CA ARG A 450 -26.67 12.88 12.37
C ARG A 450 -25.17 12.58 12.51
N PHE A 451 -24.54 12.04 11.46
CA PHE A 451 -23.12 11.69 11.49
C PHE A 451 -22.22 12.93 11.69
N VAL A 452 -22.57 14.07 11.11
CA VAL A 452 -21.86 15.34 11.34
C VAL A 452 -21.90 15.72 12.82
N ALA A 453 -23.05 15.65 13.47
CA ALA A 453 -23.18 15.99 14.88
C ALA A 453 -22.47 14.97 15.80
N GLU A 454 -22.50 13.68 15.47
CA GLU A 454 -21.76 12.63 16.17
C GLU A 454 -20.24 12.89 16.13
N GLU A 455 -19.69 13.27 14.97
CA GLU A 455 -18.26 13.57 14.83
C GLU A 455 -17.85 14.83 15.60
N HIS A 456 -18.70 15.87 15.66
CA HIS A 456 -18.45 17.02 16.56
C HIS A 456 -18.38 16.59 18.03
N CYS A 457 -19.29 15.72 18.48
CA CYS A 457 -19.27 15.20 19.85
C CYS A 457 -18.03 14.35 20.13
N ALA A 458 -17.61 13.52 19.17
CA ALA A 458 -16.38 12.74 19.27
C ALA A 458 -15.14 13.65 19.38
N LEU A 459 -15.03 14.67 18.53
CA LEU A 459 -13.93 15.63 18.57
C LEU A 459 -13.91 16.44 19.87
N ALA A 460 -15.05 16.90 20.37
CA ALA A 460 -15.13 17.62 21.64
C ALA A 460 -14.60 16.78 22.81
N ARG A 461 -14.87 15.46 22.82
CA ARG A 461 -14.31 14.53 23.82
C ARG A 461 -12.79 14.42 23.69
N THR A 462 -12.28 14.16 22.49
CA THR A 462 -10.83 14.08 22.24
C THR A 462 -10.10 15.36 22.64
N LEU A 463 -10.65 16.54 22.32
CA LEU A 463 -10.08 17.83 22.73
C LEU A 463 -10.09 18.00 24.25
N ALA A 464 -11.15 17.57 24.95
CA ALA A 464 -11.22 17.65 26.40
C ALA A 464 -10.21 16.73 27.09
N GLU A 465 -10.06 15.50 26.58
CA GLU A 465 -9.07 14.53 27.05
C GLU A 465 -7.63 15.03 26.83
N ALA A 466 -7.39 15.79 25.75
CA ALA A 466 -6.11 16.46 25.49
C ALA A 466 -5.91 17.77 26.29
N GLY A 467 -6.82 18.12 27.22
CA GLY A 467 -6.74 19.34 28.03
C GLY A 467 -7.09 20.64 27.29
N GLN A 468 -7.64 20.55 26.07
CA GLN A 468 -8.03 21.69 25.23
C GLN A 468 -9.48 22.12 25.49
N GLY A 469 -9.85 22.32 26.77
CA GLY A 469 -11.23 22.51 27.20
C GLY A 469 -11.97 23.70 26.56
N ALA A 470 -11.28 24.78 26.22
CA ALA A 470 -11.88 25.92 25.51
C ALA A 470 -12.31 25.54 24.08
N GLN A 471 -11.46 24.84 23.34
CA GLN A 471 -11.80 24.35 22.00
C GLN A 471 -12.87 23.26 22.06
N ALA A 472 -12.79 22.36 23.04
CA ALA A 472 -13.81 21.34 23.26
C ALA A 472 -15.21 21.95 23.45
N ARG A 473 -15.34 23.03 24.23
CA ARG A 473 -16.61 23.76 24.41
C ARG A 473 -17.09 24.40 23.10
N THR A 474 -16.20 25.01 22.33
CA THR A 474 -16.56 25.60 21.03
C THR A 474 -17.10 24.55 20.06
N VAL A 475 -16.43 23.39 19.96
CA VAL A 475 -16.87 22.28 19.10
C VAL A 475 -18.20 21.69 19.60
N LEU A 476 -18.39 21.58 20.91
CA LEU A 476 -19.66 21.11 21.48
C LEU A 476 -20.82 22.08 21.20
N THR A 477 -20.63 23.38 21.35
CA THR A 477 -21.63 24.39 20.97
C THR A 477 -21.99 24.29 19.48
N ALA A 478 -20.99 24.01 18.63
CA ALA A 478 -21.23 23.76 17.21
C ALA A 478 -22.05 22.48 16.98
N ALA A 479 -21.79 21.41 17.73
CA ALA A 479 -22.59 20.18 17.70
C ALA A 479 -24.06 20.47 18.05
N GLU A 480 -24.31 21.22 19.11
CA GLU A 480 -25.66 21.60 19.56
C GLU A 480 -26.41 22.42 18.49
N ALA A 481 -25.71 23.31 17.79
CA ALA A 481 -26.29 24.07 16.68
C ALA A 481 -26.74 23.14 15.54
N VAL A 482 -25.89 22.19 15.11
CA VAL A 482 -26.25 21.19 14.08
C VAL A 482 -27.44 20.35 14.55
N ILE A 483 -27.42 19.86 15.78
CA ILE A 483 -28.52 19.06 16.37
C ILE A 483 -29.84 19.84 16.38
N GLY A 484 -29.78 21.15 16.59
CA GLY A 484 -30.95 22.04 16.57
C GLY A 484 -31.65 22.12 15.22
N GLU A 485 -30.92 21.85 14.13
CA GLU A 485 -31.45 21.86 12.76
C GLU A 485 -31.99 20.48 12.31
N LEU A 486 -31.64 19.41 13.02
CA LEU A 486 -32.04 18.04 12.66
C LEU A 486 -33.53 17.77 12.93
N SER A 487 -34.10 16.90 12.10
CA SER A 487 -35.42 16.31 12.37
C SER A 487 -35.42 15.55 13.70
N GLU A 488 -36.60 15.43 14.35
CA GLU A 488 -36.71 14.76 15.66
C GLU A 488 -36.19 13.31 15.64
N ALA A 489 -36.45 12.58 14.56
CA ALA A 489 -35.98 11.22 14.36
C ALA A 489 -34.44 11.15 14.27
N ALA A 490 -33.80 12.06 13.53
CA ALA A 490 -32.35 12.12 13.39
C ALA A 490 -31.65 12.62 14.66
N ALA A 491 -32.29 13.53 15.41
CA ALA A 491 -31.71 14.18 16.58
C ALA A 491 -31.72 13.33 17.86
N LYS A 492 -32.64 12.35 17.97
CA LYS A 492 -32.90 11.61 19.23
C LYS A 492 -31.63 10.98 19.82
N GLY A 493 -30.87 10.23 19.03
CA GLY A 493 -29.66 9.55 19.50
C GLY A 493 -28.49 10.50 19.79
N VAL A 494 -28.36 11.58 19.02
CA VAL A 494 -27.20 12.48 19.16
C VAL A 494 -27.37 13.47 20.31
N ARG A 495 -28.60 13.82 20.71
CA ARG A 495 -28.84 14.65 21.90
C ARG A 495 -28.33 13.99 23.19
N GLU A 496 -28.50 12.68 23.30
CA GLU A 496 -27.98 11.90 24.44
C GLU A 496 -26.44 11.94 24.46
N LEU A 497 -25.82 11.65 23.31
CA LEU A 497 -24.37 11.72 23.14
C LEU A 497 -23.79 13.11 23.44
N ALA A 498 -24.45 14.18 22.99
CA ALA A 498 -24.05 15.55 23.26
C ALA A 498 -24.15 15.87 24.77
N GLY A 499 -25.21 15.40 25.45
CA GLY A 499 -25.38 15.56 26.89
C GLY A 499 -24.32 14.82 27.72
N GLU A 500 -23.92 13.62 27.31
CA GLU A 500 -22.79 12.88 27.88
C GLU A 500 -21.47 13.63 27.68
N THR A 501 -21.20 14.05 26.45
CA THR A 501 -20.00 14.82 26.09
C THR A 501 -19.92 16.11 26.90
N ALA A 502 -21.03 16.84 27.06
CA ALA A 502 -21.10 18.05 27.87
C ALA A 502 -20.77 17.82 29.36
N ARG A 503 -21.12 16.65 29.91
CA ARG A 503 -20.75 16.29 31.29
C ARG A 503 -19.25 16.02 31.39
N GLN A 504 -18.68 15.30 30.43
CA GLN A 504 -17.25 14.99 30.41
C GLN A 504 -16.38 16.24 30.23
N VAL A 505 -16.73 17.13 29.28
CA VAL A 505 -16.01 18.41 29.05
C VAL A 505 -16.03 19.30 30.31
N ARG A 506 -17.12 19.27 31.07
CA ARG A 506 -17.24 20.01 32.35
C ARG A 506 -16.47 19.37 33.51
N GLY A 507 -16.34 18.04 33.53
CA GLY A 507 -15.62 17.31 34.58
C GLY A 507 -14.10 17.33 34.44
N LEU A 508 -13.57 17.65 33.25
CA LEU A 508 -12.14 17.73 32.94
C LEU A 508 -11.59 19.18 32.93
N SER A 509 -12.47 20.19 33.08
CA SER A 509 -12.09 21.60 33.27
C SER A 509 -11.89 21.89 34.75
#